data_AF-A0A5B7G0E5-F1
#
_entry.id   AF-A0A5B7G0E5-F1
#
_cell.length_a   1.000
_cell.length_b   1.000
_cell.length_c   1.000
_cell.angle_alpha   90.00
_cell.angle_beta   90.00
_cell.angle_gamma   90.00
#
_symmetry.space_group_name_H-M   'P 1'
#
loop_
_entity.id
_entity.type
_entity.pdbx_description
1 polymer ?
#
loop_
_entity_poly.entity_id
_entity_poly.type
_entity_poly.pdbx_seq_one_letter_code
_entity_poly.pdbx_strand_id
1 'polypeptide(L)'
;MYDPHTDTWEQLPHMIIPRSGSAAAVLHGLIYIIGGWHASTENTNKVEKFDPRTKNWETVASMFERRYRPGVAVVDGKLYILGGEDGWEHFHDTIECYNPDTNTWSQVGEMLTGRSWLSCAPLRVSRERKNRKNKRKYMFDK
;
A
#
# COMPACT_ATOMS: atom_id res chain seq x y z
N MET A 1 -19.59 -4.06 2.47
CA MET A 1 -19.40 -2.92 1.57
C MET A 1 -20.45 -1.88 1.91
N TYR A 2 -20.06 -0.63 2.08
CA TYR A 2 -21.00 0.47 2.34
C TYR A 2 -21.46 1.09 1.03
N ASP A 3 -22.77 1.26 0.85
CA ASP A 3 -23.34 2.04 -0.24
C ASP A 3 -23.82 3.41 0.29
N PRO A 4 -23.15 4.52 -0.10
CA PRO A 4 -23.51 5.85 0.38
C PRO A 4 -24.85 6.38 -0.18
N HIS A 5 -25.41 5.78 -1.24
CA HIS A 5 -26.69 6.23 -1.81
C HIS A 5 -27.88 5.72 -1.02
N THR A 6 -27.77 4.49 -0.50
CA THR A 6 -28.82 3.82 0.28
C THR A 6 -28.57 3.85 1.78
N ASP A 7 -27.39 4.27 2.21
CA ASP A 7 -26.92 4.23 3.61
C ASP A 7 -27.01 2.82 4.21
N THR A 8 -26.64 1.81 3.41
CA THR A 8 -26.71 0.40 3.82
C THR A 8 -25.35 -0.29 3.72
N TRP A 9 -25.23 -1.36 4.52
CA TRP A 9 -24.09 -2.25 4.50
C TRP A 9 -24.47 -3.59 3.87
N GLU A 10 -23.71 -4.00 2.86
CA GLU A 10 -23.77 -5.35 2.28
C GLU A 10 -22.68 -6.23 2.90
N GLN A 11 -23.02 -7.45 3.32
CA GLN A 11 -22.03 -8.44 3.73
C GLN A 11 -21.31 -9.00 2.49
N LEU A 12 -19.98 -8.90 2.47
CA LEU A 12 -19.14 -9.50 1.44
C LEU A 12 -18.58 -10.86 1.91
N PRO A 13 -18.10 -11.71 0.99
CA PRO A 13 -17.39 -12.93 1.33
C PRO A 13 -16.21 -12.68 2.28
N HIS A 14 -16.02 -13.61 3.21
CA HIS A 14 -14.94 -13.54 4.19
C HIS A 14 -13.56 -13.65 3.52
N MET A 15 -12.58 -12.95 4.09
CA MET A 15 -11.16 -13.14 3.75
C MET A 15 -10.75 -14.60 3.93
N ILE A 16 -9.75 -15.04 3.15
CA ILE A 16 -9.17 -16.39 3.27
C ILE A 16 -8.48 -16.53 4.62
N ILE A 17 -7.80 -15.48 5.08
CA ILE A 17 -7.06 -15.46 6.34
C ILE A 17 -7.71 -14.43 7.28
N PRO A 18 -8.36 -14.85 8.38
CA PRO A 18 -8.93 -13.94 9.36
C PRO A 18 -7.84 -13.22 10.15
N ARG A 19 -7.79 -11.89 10.06
CA ARG A 19 -6.64 -11.12 10.55
C ARG A 19 -7.00 -9.72 11.03
N SER A 20 -6.16 -9.16 11.91
CA SER A 20 -6.22 -7.77 12.36
C SER A 20 -4.89 -7.03 12.09
N GLY A 21 -4.93 -5.70 12.11
CA GLY A 21 -3.76 -4.84 11.88
C GLY A 21 -3.06 -5.07 10.53
N SER A 22 -3.80 -5.52 9.53
CA SER A 22 -3.33 -5.56 8.14
C SER A 22 -3.36 -4.18 7.52
N ALA A 23 -2.53 -3.97 6.50
CA ALA A 23 -2.67 -2.82 5.62
C ALA A 23 -3.66 -3.16 4.49
N ALA A 24 -4.40 -2.16 4.03
CA ALA A 24 -5.36 -2.29 2.93
C ALA A 24 -5.10 -1.21 1.86
N ALA A 25 -5.11 -1.59 0.59
CA ALA A 25 -4.91 -0.68 -0.53
C ALA A 25 -5.74 -1.10 -1.75
N VAL A 26 -6.10 -0.14 -2.60
CA VAL A 26 -6.74 -0.41 -3.89
C VAL A 26 -5.72 -0.28 -5.01
N LEU A 27 -5.53 -1.33 -5.79
CA LEU A 27 -4.66 -1.34 -6.96
C LEU A 27 -5.38 -1.99 -8.14
N HIS A 28 -5.49 -1.26 -9.26
CA HIS A 28 -6.16 -1.69 -10.49
C HIS A 28 -7.60 -2.20 -10.26
N GLY A 29 -8.33 -1.56 -9.34
CA GLY A 29 -9.72 -1.91 -9.00
C GLY A 29 -9.87 -3.09 -8.04
N LEU A 30 -8.78 -3.72 -7.61
CA LEU A 30 -8.76 -4.81 -6.65
C LEU A 30 -8.37 -4.29 -5.26
N ILE A 31 -8.95 -4.87 -4.21
CA ILE A 31 -8.64 -4.53 -2.81
C ILE A 31 -7.59 -5.52 -2.32
N TYR A 32 -6.41 -5.06 -1.94
CA TYR A 32 -5.34 -5.87 -1.37
C TYR A 32 -5.35 -5.76 0.14
N ILE A 33 -5.21 -6.89 0.83
CA ILE A 33 -5.01 -7.01 2.27
C ILE A 33 -3.65 -7.64 2.51
N ILE A 34 -2.78 -6.90 3.20
CA ILE A 34 -1.35 -7.16 3.27
C ILE A 34 -0.93 -7.33 4.73
N GLY A 35 -0.31 -8.47 5.04
CA GLY A 35 0.19 -8.77 6.38
C GLY A 35 -0.89 -8.82 7.44
N GLY A 36 -0.56 -8.40 8.65
CA GLY A 36 -1.41 -8.42 9.83
C GLY A 36 -1.08 -9.56 10.79
N TRP A 37 -1.94 -9.73 11.78
CA TRP A 37 -1.88 -10.81 12.77
C TRP A 37 -3.01 -11.82 12.49
N HIS A 38 -2.64 -13.06 12.17
CA HIS A 38 -3.60 -14.13 11.91
C HIS A 38 -4.15 -14.67 13.23
N ALA A 39 -5.37 -14.24 13.55
CA ALA A 39 -6.24 -14.66 14.66
C ALA A 39 -5.60 -15.61 15.70
N SER A 40 -4.69 -15.09 16.54
CA SER A 40 -4.03 -15.74 17.69
C SER A 40 -2.82 -16.66 17.46
N THR A 41 -2.31 -16.80 16.22
CA THR A 41 -1.15 -17.67 15.94
C THR A 41 0.16 -16.87 15.81
N GLU A 42 0.29 -16.05 14.77
CA GLU A 42 1.49 -15.24 14.53
C GLU A 42 1.23 -14.14 13.50
N ASN A 43 2.18 -13.20 13.40
CA ASN A 43 2.21 -12.22 12.32
C ASN A 43 2.33 -12.93 10.98
N THR A 44 1.84 -12.32 9.91
CA THR A 44 1.83 -12.95 8.59
C THR A 44 2.49 -12.07 7.53
N ASN A 45 3.11 -12.72 6.55
CA ASN A 45 3.60 -12.11 5.31
C ASN A 45 2.65 -12.36 4.13
N LYS A 46 1.49 -12.98 4.39
CA LYS A 46 0.53 -13.36 3.35
C LYS A 46 -0.23 -12.14 2.85
N VAL A 47 -0.51 -12.16 1.56
CA VAL A 47 -1.26 -11.11 0.87
C VAL A 47 -2.40 -11.77 0.12
N GLU A 48 -3.59 -11.23 0.29
CA GLU A 48 -4.77 -11.62 -0.48
C GLU A 48 -5.37 -10.39 -1.14
N LYS A 49 -5.98 -10.57 -2.30
CA LYS A 49 -6.71 -9.52 -2.98
C LYS A 49 -8.13 -9.97 -3.29
N PHE A 50 -9.03 -9.00 -3.25
CA PHE A 50 -10.44 -9.17 -3.52
C PHE A 50 -10.80 -8.45 -4.82
N ASP A 51 -11.52 -9.15 -5.69
CA ASP A 51 -12.17 -8.58 -6.86
C ASP A 51 -13.65 -8.27 -6.54
N PRO A 52 -14.04 -6.99 -6.39
CA PRO A 52 -15.43 -6.63 -6.11
C PRO A 52 -16.43 -7.04 -7.19
N ARG A 53 -15.99 -7.22 -8.44
CA ARG A 53 -16.86 -7.62 -9.57
C ARG A 53 -17.23 -9.09 -9.48
N THR A 54 -16.25 -9.95 -9.15
CA THR A 54 -16.47 -11.40 -9.04
C THR A 54 -16.78 -11.84 -7.61
N LYS A 55 -16.62 -10.93 -6.64
CA LYS A 55 -16.75 -11.17 -5.19
C LYS A 55 -15.87 -12.31 -4.69
N ASN A 56 -14.68 -12.46 -5.26
CA ASN A 56 -13.76 -13.53 -4.91
C ASN A 56 -12.46 -12.99 -4.31
N TRP A 57 -11.96 -13.72 -3.33
CA TRP A 57 -10.62 -13.54 -2.77
C TRP A 57 -9.64 -14.49 -3.44
N GLU A 58 -8.42 -14.01 -3.70
CA GLU A 58 -7.32 -14.83 -4.17
C GLU A 58 -6.01 -14.44 -3.46
N THR A 59 -5.15 -15.43 -3.21
CA THR A 59 -3.81 -15.18 -2.66
C THR A 59 -2.86 -14.72 -3.76
N VAL A 60 -1.95 -13.82 -3.40
CA VAL A 60 -0.84 -13.40 -4.26
C VAL A 60 0.49 -13.71 -3.58
N ALA A 61 1.61 -13.36 -4.22
CA ALA A 61 2.93 -13.56 -3.64
C ALA A 61 3.03 -12.97 -2.24
N SER A 62 3.63 -13.72 -1.34
CA SER A 62 3.96 -13.28 0.02
C SER A 62 5.06 -12.22 0.00
N MET A 63 4.98 -11.29 0.95
CA MET A 63 6.11 -10.41 1.29
C MET A 63 7.29 -11.25 1.80
N PHE A 64 8.49 -10.66 1.83
CA PHE A 64 9.65 -11.28 2.45
C PHE A 64 9.51 -11.35 3.97
N GLU A 65 9.04 -10.26 4.58
CA GLU A 65 8.91 -10.15 6.03
C GLU A 65 7.45 -10.26 6.49
N ARG A 66 7.23 -10.85 7.67
CA ARG A 66 5.92 -10.82 8.34
C ARG A 66 5.73 -9.43 8.92
N ARG A 67 4.60 -8.79 8.65
CA ARG A 67 4.38 -7.39 9.08
C ARG A 67 3.03 -7.23 9.74
N TYR A 68 3.01 -6.88 11.02
CA TYR A 68 1.82 -6.40 11.72
C TYR A 68 1.80 -4.87 11.81
N ARG A 69 0.63 -4.28 11.56
CA ARG A 69 0.41 -2.82 11.46
C ARG A 69 1.39 -2.09 10.53
N PRO A 70 1.67 -2.60 9.31
CA PRO A 70 2.50 -1.89 8.35
C PRO A 70 1.74 -0.71 7.73
N GLY A 71 2.48 0.17 7.06
CA GLY A 71 1.93 1.20 6.18
C GLY A 71 1.96 0.75 4.73
N VAL A 72 0.95 1.12 3.93
CA VAL A 72 0.89 0.82 2.50
C VAL A 72 0.57 2.06 1.67
N ALA A 73 1.22 2.20 0.52
CA ALA A 73 0.85 3.19 -0.48
C ALA A 73 0.88 2.58 -1.89
N VAL A 74 0.02 3.12 -2.77
CA VAL A 74 0.04 2.79 -4.20
C VAL A 74 0.77 3.91 -4.92
N VAL A 75 1.86 3.59 -5.60
CA VAL A 75 2.66 4.55 -6.38
C VAL A 75 2.97 3.92 -7.73
N ASP A 76 2.66 4.64 -8.81
CA ASP A 76 2.94 4.24 -10.20
C ASP A 76 2.53 2.78 -10.52
N GLY A 77 1.33 2.39 -10.11
CA GLY A 77 0.76 1.06 -10.41
C GLY A 77 1.32 -0.10 -9.58
N LYS A 78 2.06 0.19 -8.50
CA LYS A 78 2.65 -0.81 -7.59
C LYS A 78 2.27 -0.53 -6.14
N LEU A 79 2.29 -1.58 -5.31
CA LEU A 79 2.14 -1.44 -3.86
C LEU A 79 3.51 -1.29 -3.23
N TYR A 80 3.63 -0.34 -2.32
CA TYR A 80 4.79 -0.19 -1.45
C TYR A 80 4.32 -0.44 -0.03
N ILE A 81 4.91 -1.43 0.62
CA ILE A 81 4.69 -1.74 2.03
C ILE A 81 5.92 -1.32 2.81
N LEU A 82 5.72 -0.74 3.98
CA LEU A 82 6.80 -0.20 4.79
C LEU A 82 6.49 -0.34 6.28
N GLY A 83 7.56 -0.58 7.04
CA GLY A 83 7.48 -0.77 8.48
C GLY A 83 6.59 -1.93 8.92
N GLY A 84 6.02 -1.78 10.12
CA GLY A 84 5.32 -2.83 10.83
C GLY A 84 6.22 -3.51 11.88
N GLU A 85 5.69 -4.53 12.54
CA GLU A 85 6.39 -5.29 13.58
C GLU A 85 6.28 -6.81 13.35
N ASP A 86 7.29 -7.59 13.77
CA ASP A 86 7.27 -9.06 13.89
C ASP A 86 7.53 -9.47 15.35
N GLY A 87 6.52 -9.24 16.20
CA GLY A 87 6.61 -9.41 17.65
C GLY A 87 6.88 -8.10 18.39
N TRP A 88 7.17 -8.20 19.70
CA TRP A 88 7.17 -7.04 20.62
C TRP A 88 8.36 -6.09 20.46
N GLU A 89 9.52 -6.60 20.02
CA GLU A 89 10.77 -5.83 19.97
C GLU A 89 11.36 -5.70 18.56
N HIS A 90 10.68 -6.24 17.55
CA HIS A 90 11.16 -6.21 16.17
C HIS A 90 10.29 -5.30 15.31
N PHE A 91 10.79 -4.09 15.05
CA PHE A 91 10.16 -3.11 14.17
C PHE A 91 10.90 -3.06 12.84
N HIS A 92 10.19 -3.19 11.74
CA HIS A 92 10.77 -3.14 10.40
C HIS A 92 11.05 -1.69 9.99
N ASP A 93 12.17 -1.47 9.33
CA ASP A 93 12.51 -0.26 8.56
C ASP A 93 12.48 -0.50 7.05
N THR A 94 12.62 -1.75 6.61
CA THR A 94 12.57 -2.18 5.22
C THR A 94 11.29 -1.74 4.49
N ILE A 95 11.45 -1.48 3.20
CA ILE A 95 10.40 -1.12 2.25
C ILE A 95 10.38 -2.18 1.15
N GLU A 96 9.25 -2.83 0.94
CA GLU A 96 9.06 -3.79 -0.15
C GLU A 96 8.05 -3.26 -1.18
N CYS A 97 8.30 -3.57 -2.45
CA CYS A 97 7.45 -3.20 -3.57
C CYS A 97 6.89 -4.44 -4.26
N TYR A 98 5.57 -4.51 -4.38
CA TYR A 98 4.86 -5.53 -5.13
C TYR A 98 4.60 -5.08 -6.56
N ASN A 99 5.04 -5.90 -7.52
CA ASN A 99 4.68 -5.75 -8.91
C ASN A 99 3.53 -6.69 -9.27
N PRO A 100 2.32 -6.17 -9.60
CA PRO A 100 1.17 -7.00 -9.95
C PRO A 100 1.36 -7.77 -11.27
N ASP A 101 2.19 -7.25 -12.20
CA ASP A 101 2.38 -7.86 -13.52
C ASP A 101 3.22 -9.15 -13.44
N THR A 102 4.15 -9.19 -12.50
CA THR A 102 5.03 -10.35 -12.26
C THR A 102 4.61 -11.17 -11.05
N ASN A 103 3.67 -10.68 -10.24
CA ASN A 103 3.28 -11.26 -8.96
C ASN A 103 4.51 -11.54 -8.07
N THR A 104 5.35 -10.52 -7.87
CA THR A 104 6.59 -10.62 -7.07
C THR A 104 6.82 -9.40 -6.20
N TRP A 105 7.47 -9.62 -5.05
CA TRP A 105 7.98 -8.57 -4.17
C TRP A 105 9.47 -8.33 -4.41
N SER A 106 9.93 -7.11 -4.10
CA SER A 106 11.34 -6.71 -4.11
C SER A 106 11.59 -5.73 -2.96
N GLN A 107 12.70 -5.84 -2.23
CA GLN A 107 13.11 -4.81 -1.27
C GLN A 107 13.68 -3.63 -2.05
N VAL A 108 13.13 -2.44 -1.83
CA VAL A 108 13.44 -1.23 -2.62
C VAL A 108 14.08 -0.11 -1.80
N GLY A 109 14.21 -0.30 -0.49
CA GLY A 109 14.86 0.65 0.40
C GLY A 109 14.53 0.38 1.87
N GLU A 110 14.93 1.32 2.71
CA GLU A 110 14.77 1.28 4.17
C GLU A 110 14.41 2.69 4.67
N MET A 111 13.61 2.75 5.73
CA MET A 111 13.35 3.94 6.52
C MET A 111 14.53 4.22 7.45
N LEU A 112 14.64 5.45 7.96
CA LEU A 112 15.72 5.81 8.90
C LEU A 112 15.63 5.09 10.25
N THR A 113 14.45 4.57 10.60
CA THR A 113 14.18 3.89 11.87
C THR A 113 13.04 2.90 11.68
N GLY A 114 13.13 1.74 12.33
CA GLY A 114 12.00 0.80 12.40
C GLY A 114 10.79 1.41 13.10
N ARG A 115 9.58 1.18 12.57
CA ARG A 115 8.32 1.71 13.13
C ARG A 115 7.11 0.92 12.68
N SER A 116 6.10 0.80 13.56
CA SER A 116 4.80 0.18 13.28
C SER A 116 3.65 1.18 13.46
N TRP A 117 2.40 0.73 13.29
CA TRP A 117 1.19 1.58 13.38
C TRP A 117 1.14 2.70 12.35
N LEU A 118 1.58 2.40 11.13
CA LEU A 118 1.76 3.42 10.12
C LEU A 118 0.48 3.68 9.32
N SER A 119 0.34 4.93 8.89
CA SER A 119 -0.53 5.34 7.80
C SER A 119 0.31 5.99 6.72
N CYS A 120 -0.05 5.79 5.46
CA CYS A 120 0.69 6.32 4.33
C CYS A 120 -0.26 6.99 3.35
N ALA A 121 0.21 8.08 2.75
CA ALA A 121 -0.49 8.78 1.68
C ALA A 121 0.52 9.10 0.56
N PRO A 122 0.30 8.62 -0.68
CA PRO A 122 1.14 8.99 -1.80
C PRO A 122 0.87 10.45 -2.22
N LEU A 123 1.93 11.22 -2.49
CA LEU A 123 1.84 12.59 -2.98
C LEU A 123 2.48 12.70 -4.37
N ARG A 124 1.72 13.22 -5.33
CA ARG A 124 2.25 13.57 -6.65
C ARG A 124 2.76 15.01 -6.64
N VAL A 125 4.07 15.19 -6.72
CA VAL A 125 4.68 16.52 -6.82
C VAL A 125 4.87 16.87 -8.30
N SER A 126 4.18 17.89 -8.80
CA SER A 126 4.47 18.46 -10.10
C SER A 126 5.74 19.30 -10.00
N ARG A 127 6.73 19.04 -10.87
CA ARG A 127 7.87 19.96 -11.00
C ARG A 127 7.35 21.23 -11.65
N GLU A 128 7.21 22.32 -10.89
CA GLU A 128 7.06 23.64 -11.50
C GLU A 128 8.28 23.92 -12.39
N ARG A 129 8.03 24.23 -13.67
CA ARG A 129 9.07 24.66 -14.61
C ARG A 129 9.71 25.95 -14.07
N LYS A 130 10.95 25.88 -13.57
CA LYS A 130 11.80 27.02 -13.19
C LYS A 130 12.13 28.02 -14.33
N ASN A 131 11.35 28.09 -15.43
CA ASN A 131 11.65 28.90 -16.63
C ASN A 131 10.56 29.91 -16.99
N ARG A 132 10.19 30.82 -16.07
CA ARG A 132 9.38 32.02 -16.40
C ARG A 132 10.04 33.38 -16.14
N LYS A 133 11.35 33.44 -15.84
CA LYS A 133 12.05 34.71 -15.60
C LYS A 133 12.97 35.25 -16.72
N ASN A 134 13.09 34.60 -17.88
CA ASN A 134 13.98 35.10 -18.97
C ASN A 134 13.31 35.52 -20.29
N LYS A 135 11.98 35.75 -20.35
CA LYS A 135 11.29 36.22 -21.58
C LYS A 135 10.76 37.67 -21.51
N ARG A 136 11.41 38.57 -20.78
CA ARG A 136 11.15 40.03 -20.84
C ARG A 136 12.44 40.86 -20.86
N LYS A 137 13.38 40.52 -21.75
CA LYS A 137 14.58 41.37 -21.98
C LYS A 137 14.93 41.66 -23.44
N TYR A 138 14.08 41.31 -24.40
CA TYR A 138 14.27 41.69 -25.81
C TYR A 138 12.93 42.07 -26.45
N MET A 139 12.45 43.24 -26.07
CA MET A 139 11.54 44.07 -26.87
C MET A 139 11.71 45.48 -26.30
N PHE A 140 11.91 46.46 -27.17
CA PHE A 140 12.44 47.83 -26.96
C PHE A 140 13.96 47.94 -27.05
N ASP A 141 14.47 48.06 -28.27
CA ASP A 141 14.92 49.36 -28.77
C ASP A 141 14.80 49.43 -30.31
N LYS A 142 14.58 50.66 -30.79
CA LYS A 142 14.31 51.07 -32.17
C LYS A 142 15.56 51.07 -33.04
#